data_AF-A0A3E2TEP2-F1
#
_entry.id   AF-A0A3E2TEP2-F1
#
_cell.length_a   1.000
_cell.length_b   1.000
_cell.length_c   1.000
_cell.angle_alpha   90.00
_cell.angle_beta   90.00
_cell.angle_gamma   90.00
#
_symmetry.space_group_name_H-M   'P 1'
#
loop_
_entity.id
_entity.type
_entity.pdbx_description
1 polymer ?
#
loop_
_entity_poly.entity_id
_entity_poly.type
_entity_poly.pdbx_seq_one_letter_code
_entity_poly.pdbx_strand_id
1 'polypeptide(L)'
;MGFQFLLYYDEKWDCKLFLNYKTTERNNEQNIMSRIAEGFNVDVQTINCRYVASRVQEKYSVSHNEDRVYQHRLYEVSFDRIPEAAGNDDFIINDRHYYWMSISDMEKDANIVQKNLEVVDFVKENA
;
A
#
# COMPACT_ATOMS: atom_id res chain seq x y z
N MET A 1 -17.12 -9.52 -8.85
CA MET A 1 -16.31 -8.32 -9.09
C MET A 1 -15.99 -7.76 -7.72
N GLY A 2 -14.74 -7.91 -7.27
CA GLY A 2 -14.30 -7.43 -5.95
C GLY A 2 -13.54 -6.12 -6.08
N PHE A 3 -13.30 -5.44 -4.96
CA PHE A 3 -12.43 -4.27 -4.92
C PHE A 3 -11.02 -4.62 -5.43
N GLN A 4 -10.45 -3.73 -6.24
CA GLN A 4 -9.04 -3.76 -6.60
C GLN A 4 -8.29 -2.74 -5.75
N PHE A 5 -7.06 -3.08 -5.39
CA PHE A 5 -6.18 -2.26 -4.59
C PHE A 5 -4.89 -1.99 -5.34
N LEU A 6 -4.33 -0.80 -5.10
CA LEU A 6 -3.09 -0.37 -5.72
C LEU A 6 -1.89 -0.91 -4.95
N LEU A 7 -1.09 -1.73 -5.63
CA LEU A 7 0.19 -2.23 -5.15
C LEU A 7 1.32 -1.61 -5.98
N TYR A 8 2.52 -1.56 -5.40
CA TYR A 8 3.75 -1.27 -6.12
C TYR A 8 4.72 -2.43 -6.00
N TYR A 9 5.60 -2.58 -6.99
CA TYR A 9 6.71 -3.53 -6.89
C TYR A 9 7.87 -2.91 -6.08
N ASP A 10 8.21 -3.54 -4.97
CA ASP A 10 9.37 -3.17 -4.16
C ASP A 10 10.58 -4.00 -4.58
N GLU A 11 11.56 -3.35 -5.23
CA GLU A 11 12.76 -4.04 -5.75
C GLU A 11 13.63 -4.64 -4.63
N LYS A 12 13.63 -4.04 -3.44
CA LYS A 12 14.45 -4.52 -2.33
C LYS A 12 13.88 -5.80 -1.73
N TRP A 13 12.56 -5.85 -1.59
CA TRP A 13 11.87 -7.03 -1.08
C TRP A 13 11.57 -8.05 -2.17
N ASP A 14 11.72 -7.67 -3.44
CA ASP A 14 11.27 -8.45 -4.60
C ASP A 14 9.84 -8.93 -4.32
N CYS A 15 8.90 -7.99 -4.16
CA CYS A 15 7.52 -8.27 -3.78
C CYS A 15 6.59 -7.13 -4.17
N LYS A 16 5.35 -7.44 -4.53
CA LYS A 16 4.27 -6.45 -4.68
C LYS A 16 3.70 -6.14 -3.31
N LEU A 17 3.67 -4.86 -2.93
CA LEU A 17 3.22 -4.41 -1.61
C LEU A 17 2.18 -3.30 -1.77
N PHE A 18 1.27 -3.17 -0.79
CA PHE A 18 0.46 -1.96 -0.68
C PHE A 18 1.39 -0.75 -0.53
N LEU A 19 0.97 0.39 -1.10
CA LEU A 19 1.63 1.67 -0.84
C LEU A 19 1.77 1.89 0.66
N ASN A 20 3.01 2.07 1.12
CA ASN A 20 3.33 2.24 2.52
C ASN A 20 4.31 3.39 2.70
N TYR A 21 4.14 4.11 3.80
CA TYR A 21 4.98 5.25 4.18
C TYR A 21 5.29 5.16 5.67
N LYS A 22 6.48 5.62 6.07
CA LYS A 22 6.83 5.73 7.48
C LYS A 22 5.88 6.71 8.17
N THR A 23 5.35 6.31 9.32
CA THR A 23 4.53 7.16 10.20
C THR A 23 5.31 8.40 10.59
N THR A 24 4.66 9.56 10.56
CA THR A 24 5.20 10.84 11.02
C THR A 24 4.70 11.15 12.43
N GLU A 25 5.40 12.04 13.16
CA GLU A 25 4.98 12.47 14.50
C GLU A 25 3.60 13.14 14.51
N ARG A 26 3.25 13.83 13.42
CA ARG A 26 1.97 14.51 13.22
C ARG A 26 1.51 14.39 11.77
N ASN A 27 0.19 14.43 11.55
CA ASN A 27 -0.48 14.56 10.26
C ASN A 27 -0.08 13.49 9.22
N ASN A 28 -0.33 12.23 9.53
CA ASN A 28 -0.03 11.12 8.62
C ASN A 28 -0.79 11.25 7.29
N GLU A 29 -2.04 11.72 7.34
CA GLU A 29 -2.88 11.97 6.18
C GLU A 29 -2.21 12.94 5.21
N GLN A 30 -1.72 14.09 5.70
CA GLN A 30 -1.03 15.06 4.87
C GLN A 30 0.27 14.50 4.26
N ASN A 31 1.02 13.72 5.04
CA ASN A 31 2.22 13.05 4.52
C ASN A 31 1.87 12.05 3.40
N ILE A 32 0.86 11.21 3.61
CA ILE A 32 0.38 10.25 2.60
C ILE A 32 -0.06 10.97 1.33
N MET A 33 -0.94 11.98 1.46
CA MET A 33 -1.44 12.75 0.32
C MET A 33 -0.29 13.42 -0.45
N SER A 34 0.67 14.03 0.25
CA SER A 34 1.81 14.72 -0.40
C SER A 34 2.71 13.74 -1.14
N ARG A 35 3.00 12.56 -0.57
CA ARG A 35 3.81 11.52 -1.21
C ARG A 35 3.14 10.92 -2.43
N ILE A 36 1.83 10.73 -2.37
CA ILE A 36 1.05 10.23 -3.50
C ILE A 36 0.97 11.31 -4.59
N ALA A 37 0.70 12.56 -4.25
CA ALA A 37 0.68 13.67 -5.20
C ALA A 37 2.00 13.77 -5.98
N GLU A 38 3.14 13.74 -5.28
CA GLU A 38 4.48 13.72 -5.87
C GLU A 38 4.69 12.47 -6.74
N GLY A 39 4.39 11.28 -6.22
CA GLY A 39 4.63 10.01 -6.92
C GLY A 39 3.78 9.84 -8.19
N PHE A 40 2.57 10.39 -8.22
CA PHE A 40 1.63 10.28 -9.34
C PHE A 40 1.58 11.53 -10.22
N ASN A 41 2.33 12.59 -9.87
CA ASN A 41 2.32 13.90 -10.54
C ASN A 41 0.90 14.47 -10.68
N VAL A 42 0.15 14.48 -9.57
CA VAL A 42 -1.21 15.03 -9.47
C VAL A 42 -1.28 16.13 -8.43
N ASP A 43 -2.29 16.98 -8.53
CA ASP A 43 -2.54 18.00 -7.50
C ASP A 43 -3.04 17.33 -6.21
N VAL A 44 -2.38 17.63 -5.09
CA VAL A 44 -2.74 17.13 -3.76
C VAL A 44 -4.19 17.48 -3.37
N GLN A 45 -4.74 18.57 -3.90
CA GLN A 45 -6.14 18.97 -3.64
C GLN A 45 -7.16 17.98 -4.21
N THR A 46 -6.75 17.12 -5.15
CA THR A 46 -7.59 16.08 -5.77
C THR A 46 -7.53 14.75 -5.04
N ILE A 47 -6.77 14.67 -3.95
CA ILE A 47 -6.56 13.45 -3.16
C ILE A 47 -7.33 13.58 -1.85
N ASN A 48 -8.15 12.58 -1.57
CA ASN A 48 -8.78 12.42 -0.26
C ASN A 48 -8.12 11.25 0.46
N CYS A 49 -7.87 11.41 1.76
CA CYS A 49 -7.26 10.38 2.59
C CYS A 49 -8.03 10.24 3.90
N ARG A 50 -8.47 9.03 4.23
CA ARG A 50 -9.22 8.73 5.45
C ARG A 50 -8.58 7.59 6.22
N TYR A 51 -8.44 7.77 7.53
CA TYR A 51 -8.03 6.68 8.43
C TYR A 51 -9.11 5.58 8.48
N VAL A 52 -8.67 4.33 8.40
CA VAL A 52 -9.55 3.15 8.46
C VAL A 52 -9.39 2.43 9.80
N ALA A 53 -8.19 1.89 10.05
CA ALA A 53 -7.93 1.04 11.21
C ALA A 53 -6.45 1.04 11.57
N SER A 54 -6.11 0.49 12.74
CA SER A 54 -4.74 0.19 13.11
C SER A 54 -4.63 -1.15 13.80
N ARG A 55 -3.49 -1.82 13.60
CA ARG A 55 -3.20 -3.13 14.18
C ARG A 55 -1.76 -3.13 14.65
N VAL A 56 -1.56 -3.59 15.89
CA VAL A 56 -0.23 -3.88 16.44
C VAL A 56 0.01 -5.37 16.27
N GLN A 57 1.14 -5.73 15.67
CA GLN A 57 1.52 -7.13 15.44
C GLN A 57 2.99 -7.31 15.80
N GLU A 58 3.30 -8.44 16.43
CA GLU A 58 4.67 -8.86 16.66
C GLU A 58 5.09 -9.81 15.56
N LYS A 59 6.27 -9.57 14.96
CA LYS A 59 6.86 -10.42 13.92
C LYS A 59 8.35 -10.54 14.17
N TYR A 60 8.85 -11.76 14.05
CA TYR A 60 10.28 -12.01 14.05
C TYR A 60 10.93 -11.33 12.84
N SER A 61 11.84 -10.39 13.10
CA SER A 61 12.56 -9.66 12.08
C SER A 61 13.86 -10.38 11.73
N VAL A 62 13.86 -11.17 10.65
CA VAL A 62 15.04 -11.94 10.20
C VAL A 62 16.28 -11.05 10.04
N SER A 63 16.11 -9.84 9.51
CA SER A 63 17.24 -8.91 9.31
C SER A 63 17.83 -8.34 10.60
N HIS A 64 17.07 -8.35 11.70
CA HIS A 64 17.50 -7.82 13.00
C HIS A 64 17.71 -8.93 14.05
N ASN A 65 17.37 -10.17 13.72
CA ASN A 65 17.45 -11.34 14.60
C ASN A 65 16.74 -11.12 15.96
N GLU A 66 15.61 -10.42 15.94
CA GLU A 66 14.81 -10.08 17.13
C GLU A 66 13.32 -10.03 16.77
N ASP A 67 12.46 -10.26 17.77
CA ASP A 67 11.03 -10.00 17.64
C ASP A 67 10.78 -8.49 17.62
N ARG A 68 9.98 -8.05 16.64
CA ARG A 68 9.65 -6.65 16.47
C ARG A 68 8.15 -6.44 16.48
N VAL A 69 7.75 -5.42 17.21
CA VAL A 69 6.37 -4.94 17.23
C VAL A 69 6.20 -3.87 16.16
N TYR A 70 5.34 -4.16 15.19
CA TYR A 70 4.95 -3.26 14.12
C TYR A 70 3.54 -2.74 14.40
N GLN A 71 3.37 -1.41 14.34
CA GLN A 71 2.05 -0.80 14.32
C GLN A 71 1.71 -0.40 12.88
N HIS A 72 0.83 -1.17 12.24
CA HIS A 72 0.26 -0.82 10.95
C HIS A 72 -0.94 0.10 11.14
N ARG A 73 -1.03 1.14 10.31
CA ARG A 73 -2.19 2.05 10.22
C ARG A 73 -2.66 2.06 8.78
N LEU A 74 -3.93 1.69 8.57
CA LEU A 74 -4.55 1.68 7.26
C LEU A 74 -5.21 3.02 6.98
N TYR A 75 -4.98 3.49 5.77
CA TYR A 75 -5.60 4.67 5.20
C TYR A 75 -6.18 4.29 3.85
N GLU A 76 -7.40 4.74 3.62
CA GLU A 76 -8.04 4.68 2.31
C GLU A 76 -7.78 6.00 1.60
N VAL A 77 -7.31 5.92 0.36
CA VAL A 77 -6.99 7.07 -0.47
C VAL A 77 -7.83 7.00 -1.74
N SER A 78 -8.50 8.10 -2.09
CA SER A 78 -9.22 8.25 -3.35
C SER A 78 -8.73 9.47 -4.12
N PHE A 79 -8.92 9.43 -5.44
CA PHE A 79 -8.57 10.48 -6.37
C PHE A 79 -9.81 10.97 -7.08
N ASP A 80 -9.93 12.29 -7.30
CA ASP A 80 -10.96 12.81 -8.18
C ASP A 80 -10.71 12.38 -9.64
N ARG A 81 -9.43 12.27 -10.02
CA ARG A 81 -8.99 11.75 -11.32
C ARG A 81 -7.66 11.02 -11.19
N ILE A 82 -7.67 9.74 -11.56
CA ILE A 82 -6.47 8.89 -11.63
C ILE A 82 -5.69 9.24 -12.93
N PRO A 83 -4.35 9.20 -12.93
CA PRO A 83 -3.56 9.36 -14.15
C PRO A 83 -3.94 8.35 -15.24
N GLU A 84 -3.90 8.75 -16.51
CA GLU A 84 -4.30 7.87 -17.63
C GLU A 84 -3.51 6.56 -17.68
N ALA A 85 -2.22 6.60 -17.32
CA ALA A 85 -1.37 5.41 -17.22
C ALA A 85 -1.91 4.35 -16.25
N ALA A 86 -2.62 4.77 -15.19
CA ALA A 86 -3.17 3.89 -14.17
C ALA A 86 -4.55 3.28 -14.54
N GLY A 87 -4.95 3.38 -15.82
CA GLY A 87 -6.13 2.70 -16.36
C GLY A 87 -5.91 1.22 -16.71
N ASN A 88 -4.65 0.75 -16.76
CA ASN A 88 -4.32 -0.67 -16.95
C ASN A 88 -4.09 -1.35 -15.59
N ASP A 89 -4.26 -2.67 -15.52
CA ASP A 89 -3.98 -3.45 -14.31
C ASP A 89 -2.48 -3.48 -13.93
N ASP A 90 -1.59 -3.15 -14.87
CA ASP A 90 -0.14 -3.11 -14.74
C ASP A 90 0.37 -1.84 -15.46
N PHE A 91 1.10 -0.98 -14.75
CA PHE A 91 1.56 0.28 -15.31
C PHE A 91 2.77 0.88 -14.57
N ILE A 92 3.46 1.81 -15.23
CA ILE A 92 4.62 2.51 -14.68
C ILE A 92 4.33 4.01 -14.60
N ILE A 93 4.64 4.62 -13.46
CA ILE A 93 4.66 6.08 -13.26
C ILE A 93 5.94 6.44 -12.51
N ASN A 94 6.68 7.44 -13.02
CA ASN A 94 7.94 7.88 -12.42
C ASN A 94 8.90 6.72 -12.10
N ASP A 95 9.12 5.84 -13.08
CA ASP A 95 9.96 4.64 -13.00
C ASP A 95 9.56 3.61 -11.93
N ARG A 96 8.39 3.77 -11.31
CA ARG A 96 7.84 2.81 -10.34
C ARG A 96 6.72 2.01 -10.96
N HIS A 97 6.79 0.69 -10.76
CA HIS A 97 5.82 -0.27 -11.29
C HIS A 97 4.67 -0.48 -10.30
N TYR A 98 3.45 -0.38 -10.81
CA TYR A 98 2.21 -0.48 -10.06
C TYR A 98 1.26 -1.52 -10.63
N TYR A 99 0.39 -2.05 -9.77
CA TYR A 99 -0.57 -3.08 -10.10
C TYR A 99 -1.91 -2.83 -9.42
N TRP A 100 -3.01 -3.03 -10.14
CA TRP A 100 -4.33 -3.19 -9.54
C TRP A 100 -4.59 -4.67 -9.28
N MET A 101 -4.71 -5.07 -8.02
CA MET A 101 -4.95 -6.47 -7.64
C MET A 101 -6.15 -6.59 -6.72
N SER A 102 -6.97 -7.63 -6.91
CA SER A 102 -7.95 -8.01 -5.89
C SER A 102 -7.29 -8.77 -4.75
N ILE A 103 -7.95 -8.85 -3.60
CA ILE A 103 -7.48 -9.71 -2.48
C ILE A 103 -7.30 -11.16 -2.95
N SER A 104 -8.19 -11.68 -3.80
CA SER A 104 -8.06 -13.05 -4.31
C SER A 104 -6.84 -13.25 -5.20
N ASP A 105 -6.41 -12.22 -5.93
CA ASP A 105 -5.17 -12.28 -6.72
C ASP A 105 -3.95 -12.31 -5.79
N MET A 106 -3.97 -11.50 -4.74
CA MET A 106 -2.89 -11.46 -3.73
C MET A 106 -2.77 -12.77 -2.96
N GLU A 107 -3.89 -13.40 -2.61
CA GLU A 107 -3.92 -14.71 -1.92
C GLU A 107 -3.40 -15.87 -2.80
N LYS A 108 -3.35 -15.68 -4.12
CA LYS A 108 -2.80 -16.67 -5.07
C LYS A 108 -1.35 -16.40 -5.45
N ASP A 109 -0.84 -15.20 -5.20
CA ASP A 109 0.54 -14.83 -5.46
C ASP A 109 1.44 -15.38 -4.34
N ALA A 110 2.21 -16.42 -4.65
CA ALA A 110 3.04 -17.12 -3.67
C ALA A 110 4.06 -16.20 -2.96
N ASN A 111 4.53 -15.17 -3.64
CA ASN A 111 5.52 -14.25 -3.10
C ASN A 111 4.87 -13.27 -2.11
N ILE A 112 3.68 -12.75 -2.44
CA ILE A 112 2.86 -11.97 -1.50
C ILE A 112 2.46 -12.83 -0.30
N VAL A 113 1.98 -14.05 -0.52
CA VAL A 113 1.59 -14.99 0.54
C VAL A 113 2.74 -15.25 1.51
N GLN A 114 3.96 -15.43 1.01
CA GLN A 114 5.12 -15.70 1.85
C GLN A 114 5.55 -14.47 2.67
N LYS A 115 5.44 -13.26 2.13
CA LYS A 115 6.10 -12.07 2.69
C LYS A 115 5.16 -11.07 3.36
N ASN A 116 3.91 -10.99 2.91
CA ASN A 116 3.01 -9.87 3.20
C ASN A 116 1.54 -10.30 3.43
N LEU A 117 1.25 -11.60 3.58
CA LEU A 117 -0.11 -12.11 3.77
C LEU A 117 -0.81 -11.47 4.97
N GLU A 118 -0.07 -11.20 6.05
CA GLU A 118 -0.64 -10.59 7.27
C GLU A 118 -1.23 -9.20 7.02
N VAL A 119 -0.65 -8.45 6.07
CA VAL A 119 -1.15 -7.13 5.67
C VAL A 119 -2.33 -7.29 4.72
N VAL A 120 -2.31 -8.29 3.83
CA VAL A 120 -3.44 -8.62 2.95
C VAL A 120 -4.67 -8.99 3.78
N ASP A 121 -4.51 -9.85 4.78
CA ASP A 121 -5.57 -10.22 5.72
C ASP A 121 -6.09 -9.00 6.47
N PHE A 122 -5.19 -8.14 6.97
CA PHE A 122 -5.58 -6.92 7.66
C PHE A 122 -6.41 -5.98 6.77
N VAL A 123 -6.03 -5.81 5.50
CA VAL A 123 -6.83 -5.02 4.54
C VAL A 123 -8.18 -5.70 4.28
N LYS A 124 -8.20 -7.02 4.02
CA LYS A 124 -9.43 -7.80 3.75
C LYS A 124 -10.46 -7.69 4.87
N GLU A 125 -10.02 -7.66 6.12
CA GLU A 125 -10.90 -7.52 7.30
C GLU A 125 -11.50 -6.11 7.45
N ASN A 126 -10.97 -5.11 6.76
CA ASN A 126 -11.34 -3.69 6.90
C ASN A 126 -11.78 -3.02 5.58
N ALA A 127 -11.95 -3.80 4.51
CA ALA A 127 -12.36 -3.35 3.18
C ALA A 127 -13.85 -3.56 2.89
#